data_AF-A0A7Y2PA53-F1
#
_entry.id   AF-A0A7Y2PA53-F1
#
_cell.length_a   1.000
_cell.length_b   1.000
_cell.length_c   1.000
_cell.angle_alpha   90.00
_cell.angle_beta   90.00
_cell.angle_gamma   90.00
#
_symmetry.space_group_name_H-M   'P 1'
#
loop_
_entity.id
_entity.type
_entity.pdbx_description
1 polymer ?
#
loop_
_entity_poly.entity_id
_entity_poly.type
_entity_poly.pdbx_seq_one_letter_code
_entity_poly.pdbx_strand_id
1 'polypeptide(L)'
;MSKVDIGRARSLSIKCLSEISWHDNDRMRQDVREAGGLGIDQFDVKWTPENAAGVSSLVESVDGEGRSRKLLMDVGWDVDYMDRVFRREGVDRMLAAGEIDFLYITHEHVDHLWGLPAALRYRPDVKILIPTGFAEKSKGIIRESGHAGEVVELGPEAPHILFPGCASVTFDIPIFLKTRGEQALYFHVEGQGMITVTGCCHPGVLGLLEYAEQNLDGFAEFHGVYGGLHISPFEEWGPAQEELLDRLQAFRLQRLACNH
;
A
#
# COMPACT_ATOMS: atom_id res chain seq x y z
N MET A 1 19.69 -3.42 18.49
CA MET A 1 19.57 -4.79 17.92
C MET A 1 20.37 -4.82 16.62
N SER A 2 20.82 -5.99 16.16
CA SER A 2 21.36 -6.08 14.81
C SER A 2 20.24 -5.78 13.81
N LYS A 3 20.58 -5.09 12.72
CA LYS A 3 19.67 -4.88 11.60
C LYS A 3 19.27 -6.23 10.99
N VAL A 4 18.11 -6.26 10.34
CA VAL A 4 17.53 -7.46 9.72
C VAL A 4 17.98 -7.54 8.26
N ASP A 5 18.61 -8.66 7.89
CA ASP A 5 18.87 -9.00 6.48
C ASP A 5 17.61 -9.66 5.88
N ILE A 6 16.95 -8.93 4.99
CA ILE A 6 15.74 -9.40 4.29
C ILE A 6 16.07 -10.22 3.03
N GLY A 7 17.35 -10.48 2.75
CA GLY A 7 17.83 -11.09 1.52
C GLY A 7 17.95 -10.09 0.38
N ARG A 8 18.08 -10.59 -0.87
CA ARG A 8 18.20 -9.76 -2.07
C ARG A 8 17.33 -10.26 -3.21
N ALA A 9 16.65 -9.34 -3.88
CA ALA A 9 16.00 -9.54 -5.16
C ALA A 9 16.98 -9.19 -6.28
N ARG A 10 16.98 -9.97 -7.35
CA ARG A 10 17.70 -9.67 -8.59
C ARG A 10 17.04 -8.51 -9.35
N SER A 11 15.71 -8.44 -9.31
CA SER A 11 14.96 -7.36 -9.96
C SER A 11 13.64 -7.06 -9.24
N LEU A 12 13.17 -5.84 -9.43
CA LEU A 12 11.86 -5.35 -8.99
C LEU A 12 11.23 -4.56 -10.14
N SER A 13 9.96 -4.86 -10.44
CA SER A 13 9.09 -4.09 -11.31
C SER A 13 7.83 -3.72 -10.54
N ILE A 14 7.44 -2.45 -10.65
CA ILE A 14 6.19 -1.96 -10.06
C ILE A 14 5.43 -1.26 -11.17
N LYS A 15 4.18 -1.68 -11.37
CA LYS A 15 3.26 -1.06 -12.31
C LYS A 15 2.12 -0.43 -11.53
N CYS A 16 2.02 0.89 -11.59
CA CYS A 16 0.83 1.61 -11.14
C CYS A 16 -0.35 1.22 -12.04
N LEU A 17 -1.36 0.59 -11.47
CA LEU A 17 -2.57 0.19 -12.20
C LEU A 17 -3.62 1.31 -12.16
N SER A 18 -3.71 1.97 -11.00
CA SER A 18 -4.44 3.21 -10.83
C SER A 18 -3.86 4.00 -9.66
N GLU A 19 -3.74 5.31 -9.88
CA GLU A 19 -3.31 6.31 -8.89
C GLU A 19 -4.44 7.23 -8.43
N ILE A 20 -5.67 6.98 -8.89
CA ILE A 20 -6.81 7.87 -8.65
C ILE A 20 -7.63 7.27 -7.52
N SER A 21 -7.52 7.80 -6.31
CA SER A 21 -8.27 7.39 -5.11
C SER A 21 -9.78 7.59 -5.29
N TRP A 22 -10.11 8.78 -5.80
CA TRP A 22 -11.45 9.27 -6.13
C TRP A 22 -11.31 10.35 -7.22
N HIS A 23 -12.41 10.69 -7.89
CA HIS A 23 -12.38 11.56 -9.07
C HIS A 23 -12.29 13.07 -8.76
N ASP A 24 -12.76 13.50 -7.59
CA ASP A 24 -12.86 14.90 -7.17
C ASP A 24 -12.54 15.04 -5.67
N ASN A 25 -11.44 15.74 -5.38
CA ASN A 25 -10.93 16.02 -4.04
C ASN A 25 -11.91 16.88 -3.21
N ASP A 26 -12.56 17.86 -3.83
CA ASP A 26 -13.50 18.75 -3.14
C ASP A 26 -14.76 17.99 -2.75
N ARG A 27 -15.24 17.10 -3.63
CA ARG A 27 -16.38 16.24 -3.33
C ARG A 27 -16.08 15.30 -2.16
N MET A 28 -14.92 14.64 -2.17
CA MET A 28 -14.51 13.76 -1.06
C MET A 28 -14.44 14.55 0.26
N ARG A 29 -13.80 15.72 0.27
CA ARG A 29 -13.73 16.60 1.45
C ARG A 29 -15.12 17.03 1.93
N GLN A 30 -16.05 17.30 1.02
CA GLN A 30 -17.43 17.64 1.35
C GLN A 30 -18.12 16.48 2.08
N ASP A 31 -18.03 15.25 1.55
CA ASP A 31 -18.65 14.07 2.16
C ASP A 31 -18.12 13.86 3.60
N VAL A 32 -16.81 13.96 3.81
CA VAL A 32 -16.19 13.86 5.13
C VAL A 32 -16.64 14.99 6.06
N ARG A 33 -16.72 16.23 5.57
CA ARG A 33 -17.17 17.39 6.37
C ARG A 33 -18.62 17.25 6.80
N GLU A 34 -19.51 16.82 5.90
CA GLU A 34 -20.93 16.59 6.18
C GLU A 34 -21.13 15.46 7.20
N ALA A 35 -20.22 14.48 7.25
CA ALA A 35 -20.23 13.41 8.23
C ALA A 35 -19.65 13.81 9.61
N GLY A 36 -19.03 14.99 9.75
CA GLY A 36 -18.46 15.49 11.01
C GLY A 36 -16.93 15.62 11.04
N GLY A 37 -16.26 15.50 9.88
CA GLY A 37 -14.82 15.72 9.72
C GLY A 37 -13.97 14.45 9.89
N LEU A 38 -12.65 14.61 9.85
CA LEU A 38 -11.67 13.52 9.83
C LEU A 38 -11.66 12.60 11.07
N GLY A 39 -12.36 12.99 12.15
CA GLY A 39 -12.49 12.19 13.37
C GLY A 39 -13.68 11.21 13.36
N ILE A 40 -14.51 11.23 12.32
CA ILE A 40 -15.63 10.30 12.18
C ILE A 40 -15.14 8.92 11.72
N ASP A 41 -15.94 7.87 11.87
CA ASP A 41 -15.65 6.57 11.28
C ASP A 41 -15.89 6.61 9.77
N GLN A 42 -14.96 6.12 8.92
CA GLN A 42 -15.16 6.06 7.46
C GLN A 42 -16.47 5.35 7.05
N PHE A 43 -16.96 4.43 7.88
CA PHE A 43 -18.22 3.71 7.66
C PHE A 43 -19.47 4.56 7.94
N ASP A 44 -19.32 5.68 8.65
CA ASP A 44 -20.40 6.62 8.94
C ASP A 44 -20.44 7.77 7.91
N VAL A 45 -19.46 7.84 7.00
CA VAL A 45 -19.43 8.83 5.92
C VAL A 45 -20.38 8.40 4.81
N LYS A 46 -21.28 9.30 4.40
CA LYS A 46 -22.13 9.10 3.23
C LYS A 46 -21.37 9.48 1.96
N TRP A 47 -20.49 8.58 1.54
CA TRP A 47 -19.69 8.76 0.34
C TRP A 47 -20.53 8.89 -0.93
N THR A 48 -20.06 9.72 -1.86
CA THR A 48 -20.61 9.89 -3.20
C THR A 48 -20.13 8.75 -4.11
N PRO A 49 -21.01 7.81 -4.51
CA PRO A 49 -20.60 6.65 -5.30
C PRO A 49 -19.93 7.02 -6.62
N GLU A 50 -20.39 8.08 -7.29
CA GLU A 50 -19.85 8.52 -8.58
C GLU A 50 -18.44 9.12 -8.44
N ASN A 51 -18.00 9.42 -7.22
CA ASN A 51 -16.65 9.91 -6.95
C ASN A 51 -15.64 8.77 -6.72
N ALA A 52 -16.11 7.54 -6.47
CA ALA A 52 -15.25 6.44 -6.09
C ALA A 52 -14.37 5.96 -7.26
N ALA A 53 -13.10 5.73 -6.99
CA ALA A 53 -12.13 5.13 -7.92
C ALA A 53 -11.30 4.08 -7.16
N GLY A 54 -9.99 4.19 -7.09
CA GLY A 54 -9.18 3.36 -6.24
C GLY A 54 -7.72 3.27 -6.64
N VAL A 55 -6.85 3.05 -5.66
CA VAL A 55 -5.43 2.84 -5.92
C VAL A 55 -5.09 1.36 -5.95
N SER A 56 -4.18 1.00 -6.85
CA SER A 56 -3.64 -0.37 -6.92
C SER A 56 -2.35 -0.42 -7.73
N SER A 57 -1.45 -1.33 -7.35
CA SER A 57 -0.19 -1.57 -8.03
C SER A 57 0.09 -3.07 -8.19
N LEU A 58 0.57 -3.47 -9.36
CA LEU A 58 1.12 -4.81 -9.55
C LEU A 58 2.62 -4.76 -9.26
N VAL A 59 3.08 -5.56 -8.33
CA VAL A 59 4.49 -5.65 -7.95
C VAL A 59 5.02 -7.02 -8.34
N GLU A 60 6.11 -7.05 -9.10
CA GLU A 60 6.82 -8.27 -9.49
C GLU A 60 8.28 -8.20 -9.03
N SER A 61 8.75 -9.26 -8.38
CA SER A 61 10.15 -9.40 -7.97
C SER A 61 10.69 -10.75 -8.43
N VAL A 62 11.98 -10.78 -8.79
CA VAL A 62 12.69 -12.01 -9.13
C VAL A 62 13.87 -12.14 -8.18
N ASP A 63 14.02 -13.29 -7.52
CA ASP A 63 15.14 -13.53 -6.62
C ASP A 63 16.43 -13.95 -7.36
N GLY A 64 17.52 -14.14 -6.62
CA GLY A 64 18.81 -14.56 -7.17
C GLY A 64 18.80 -15.95 -7.84
N GLU A 65 17.82 -16.80 -7.51
CA GLU A 65 17.62 -18.12 -8.13
C GLU A 65 16.74 -18.05 -9.39
N GLY A 66 16.22 -16.86 -9.74
CA GLY A 66 15.33 -16.67 -10.88
C GLY A 66 13.86 -16.99 -10.61
N ARG A 67 13.46 -17.17 -9.34
CA ARG A 67 12.05 -17.38 -8.99
C ARG A 67 11.32 -16.04 -8.99
N SER A 68 10.24 -15.94 -9.77
CA SER A 68 9.35 -14.78 -9.80
C SER A 68 8.34 -14.85 -8.64
N ARG A 69 8.01 -13.67 -8.10
CA ARG A 69 6.94 -13.42 -7.15
C ARG A 69 6.11 -12.26 -7.66
N LYS A 70 4.79 -12.37 -7.58
CA LYS A 70 3.85 -11.31 -7.98
C LYS A 70 2.86 -11.09 -6.86
N LEU A 71 2.65 -9.83 -6.49
CA LEU A 71 1.62 -9.43 -5.53
C LEU A 71 0.81 -8.27 -6.09
N LEU A 72 -0.46 -8.22 -5.73
CA LEU A 72 -1.34 -7.09 -6.02
C LEU A 72 -1.45 -6.25 -4.75
N MET A 73 -0.88 -5.05 -4.80
CA MET A 73 -0.91 -4.10 -3.69
C MET A 73 -2.13 -3.20 -3.82
N ASP A 74 -2.98 -3.23 -2.81
CA ASP A 74 -4.27 -2.55 -2.74
C ASP A 74 -5.24 -2.90 -3.89
N VAL A 75 -6.54 -2.69 -3.65
CA VAL A 75 -7.62 -3.14 -4.54
C VAL A 75 -8.67 -2.06 -4.80
N GLY A 76 -8.38 -0.81 -4.45
CA GLY A 76 -9.23 0.33 -4.78
C GLY A 76 -10.52 0.43 -3.96
N TRP A 77 -11.47 1.22 -4.46
CA TRP A 77 -12.78 1.47 -3.85
C TRP A 77 -13.94 0.96 -4.72
N ASP A 78 -14.08 1.48 -5.94
CA ASP A 78 -15.20 1.18 -6.82
C ASP A 78 -14.96 -0.14 -7.56
N VAL A 79 -15.85 -1.11 -7.35
CA VAL A 79 -15.70 -2.49 -7.85
C VAL A 79 -15.67 -2.53 -9.38
N ASP A 80 -16.53 -1.76 -10.05
CA ASP A 80 -16.62 -1.80 -11.52
C ASP A 80 -15.46 -1.06 -12.18
N TYR A 81 -15.01 0.05 -11.60
CA TYR A 81 -13.80 0.77 -11.98
C TYR A 81 -12.57 -0.12 -11.85
N MET A 82 -12.40 -0.77 -10.70
CA MET A 82 -11.24 -1.63 -10.45
C MET A 82 -11.27 -2.89 -11.31
N ASP A 83 -12.44 -3.47 -11.59
CA ASP A 83 -12.58 -4.58 -12.55
C ASP A 83 -12.11 -4.15 -13.96
N ARG A 84 -12.50 -2.95 -14.43
CA ARG A 84 -12.02 -2.41 -15.71
C ARG A 84 -10.51 -2.20 -15.70
N VAL A 85 -9.93 -1.69 -14.62
CA VAL A 85 -8.48 -1.53 -14.46
C VAL A 85 -7.79 -2.88 -14.54
N PHE A 86 -8.23 -3.88 -13.77
CA PHE A 86 -7.62 -5.19 -13.75
C PHE A 86 -7.69 -5.90 -15.10
N ARG A 87 -8.81 -5.78 -15.83
CA ARG A 87 -8.95 -6.32 -17.19
C ARG A 87 -8.06 -5.61 -18.20
N ARG A 88 -7.97 -4.27 -18.12
CA ARG A 88 -7.11 -3.46 -19.00
C ARG A 88 -5.65 -3.87 -18.85
N GLU A 89 -5.22 -4.11 -17.62
CA GLU A 89 -3.83 -4.42 -17.28
C GLU A 89 -3.49 -5.93 -17.32
N GLY A 90 -4.49 -6.80 -17.46
CA GLY A 90 -4.33 -8.25 -17.49
C GLY A 90 -4.23 -8.92 -16.12
N VAL A 91 -4.48 -8.19 -15.04
CA VAL A 91 -4.50 -8.69 -13.66
C VAL A 91 -5.63 -9.69 -13.45
N ASP A 92 -6.76 -9.52 -14.14
CA ASP A 92 -7.87 -10.47 -14.18
C ASP A 92 -7.41 -11.89 -14.56
N ARG A 93 -6.60 -11.97 -15.62
CA ARG A 93 -6.04 -13.23 -16.13
C ARG A 93 -4.97 -13.79 -15.20
N MET A 94 -4.11 -12.93 -14.64
CA MET A 94 -3.08 -13.35 -13.67
C MET A 94 -3.71 -13.93 -12.39
N LEU A 95 -4.77 -13.30 -11.87
CA LEU A 95 -5.54 -13.82 -10.75
C LEU A 95 -6.15 -15.18 -11.10
N ALA A 96 -6.87 -15.28 -12.21
CA ALA A 96 -7.51 -16.53 -12.63
C ALA A 96 -6.51 -17.68 -12.90
N ALA A 97 -5.31 -17.35 -13.36
CA ALA A 97 -4.21 -18.32 -13.57
C ALA A 97 -3.44 -18.66 -12.30
N GLY A 98 -3.72 -18.00 -11.17
CA GLY A 98 -3.03 -18.21 -9.91
C GLY A 98 -1.61 -17.61 -9.86
N GLU A 99 -1.28 -16.68 -10.76
CA GLU A 99 0.06 -16.08 -10.89
C GLU A 99 0.35 -15.00 -9.84
N ILE A 100 -0.68 -14.43 -9.20
CA ILE A 100 -0.54 -13.49 -8.09
C ILE A 100 -0.51 -14.27 -6.79
N ASP A 101 0.61 -14.23 -6.07
CA ASP A 101 0.86 -15.00 -4.85
C ASP A 101 -0.09 -14.61 -3.72
N PHE A 102 -0.31 -13.32 -3.53
CA PHE A 102 -1.22 -12.76 -2.52
C PHE A 102 -1.64 -11.33 -2.85
N LEU A 103 -2.74 -10.90 -2.24
CA LEU A 103 -3.13 -9.49 -2.13
C LEU A 103 -2.43 -8.88 -0.91
N TYR A 104 -1.86 -7.69 -1.06
CA TYR A 104 -1.24 -6.94 0.02
C TYR A 104 -2.00 -5.64 0.22
N ILE A 105 -2.78 -5.55 1.30
CA ILE A 105 -3.57 -4.35 1.60
C ILE A 105 -2.79 -3.48 2.57
N THR A 106 -2.42 -2.27 2.15
CA THR A 106 -1.54 -1.38 2.91
C THR A 106 -2.22 -0.88 4.19
N HIS A 107 -3.49 -0.48 4.09
CA HIS A 107 -4.34 -0.09 5.21
C HIS A 107 -5.83 -0.15 4.79
N GLU A 108 -6.75 0.10 5.73
CA GLU A 108 -8.18 -0.18 5.56
C GLU A 108 -9.02 0.97 4.96
N HIS A 109 -8.40 2.03 4.44
CA HIS A 109 -9.18 3.11 3.81
C HIS A 109 -9.95 2.62 2.58
N VAL A 110 -11.06 3.31 2.31
CA VAL A 110 -12.03 2.94 1.27
C VAL A 110 -11.39 2.73 -0.10
N ASP A 111 -10.43 3.57 -0.46
CA ASP A 111 -9.68 3.60 -1.71
C ASP A 111 -8.52 2.60 -1.82
N HIS A 112 -8.29 1.82 -0.77
CA HIS A 112 -7.31 0.74 -0.76
C HIS A 112 -7.95 -0.65 -0.64
N LEU A 113 -9.13 -0.76 -0.01
CA LEU A 113 -9.74 -2.05 0.35
C LEU A 113 -11.10 -2.33 -0.30
N TRP A 114 -11.99 -1.34 -0.48
CA TRP A 114 -13.41 -1.63 -0.73
C TRP A 114 -13.69 -2.20 -2.13
N GLY A 115 -12.77 -2.04 -3.07
CA GLY A 115 -12.81 -2.64 -4.40
C GLY A 115 -12.43 -4.13 -4.42
N LEU A 116 -12.16 -4.75 -3.25
CA LEU A 116 -11.79 -6.17 -3.11
C LEU A 116 -12.65 -7.16 -3.92
N PRO A 117 -13.99 -7.02 -4.03
CA PRO A 117 -14.80 -7.90 -4.89
C PRO A 117 -14.32 -7.97 -6.35
N ALA A 118 -13.69 -6.92 -6.88
CA ALA A 118 -13.14 -6.90 -8.24
C ALA A 118 -12.01 -7.93 -8.42
N ALA A 119 -11.16 -8.11 -7.41
CA ALA A 119 -10.11 -9.12 -7.43
C ALA A 119 -10.66 -10.53 -7.15
N LEU A 120 -11.52 -10.66 -6.13
CA LEU A 120 -12.04 -11.95 -5.68
C LEU A 120 -12.97 -12.63 -6.70
N ARG A 121 -13.57 -11.87 -7.62
CA ARG A 121 -14.29 -12.42 -8.78
C ARG A 121 -13.43 -13.39 -9.60
N TYR A 122 -12.12 -13.15 -9.70
CA TYR A 122 -11.21 -13.98 -10.50
C TYR A 122 -10.50 -15.05 -9.69
N ARG A 123 -10.25 -14.80 -8.40
CA ARG A 123 -9.61 -15.76 -7.49
C ARG A 123 -10.10 -15.58 -6.04
N PRO A 124 -11.19 -16.23 -5.63
CA PRO A 124 -11.78 -16.03 -4.30
C PRO A 124 -10.91 -16.57 -3.15
N ASP A 125 -10.01 -17.50 -3.43
CA ASP A 125 -9.12 -18.16 -2.46
C ASP A 125 -7.71 -17.53 -2.37
N VAL A 126 -7.46 -16.40 -3.05
CA VAL A 126 -6.17 -15.70 -3.03
C VAL A 126 -5.80 -15.26 -1.61
N LYS A 127 -4.60 -15.60 -1.13
CA LYS A 127 -4.14 -15.17 0.20
C LYS A 127 -4.15 -13.64 0.33
N ILE A 128 -4.54 -13.11 1.48
CA ILE A 128 -4.56 -11.67 1.77
C ILE A 128 -3.65 -11.39 2.96
N LEU A 129 -2.75 -10.42 2.81
CA LEU A 129 -1.93 -9.88 3.89
C LEU A 129 -2.48 -8.50 4.27
N ILE A 130 -2.75 -8.29 5.56
CA ILE A 130 -3.21 -7.03 6.14
C ILE A 130 -2.36 -6.67 7.36
N PRO A 131 -2.19 -5.39 7.71
CA PRO A 131 -1.60 -5.02 8.99
C PRO A 131 -2.56 -5.35 10.14
N THR A 132 -2.01 -5.63 11.31
CA THR A 132 -2.77 -5.50 12.57
C THR A 132 -3.30 -4.06 12.71
N GLY A 133 -4.48 -3.91 13.32
CA GLY A 133 -5.14 -2.61 13.50
C GLY A 133 -6.44 -2.43 12.71
N PHE A 134 -6.68 -3.28 11.69
CA PHE A 134 -7.94 -3.28 10.93
C PHE A 134 -9.17 -3.37 11.84
N ALA A 135 -10.14 -2.49 11.60
CA ALA A 135 -11.42 -2.52 12.29
C ALA A 135 -12.23 -3.78 11.92
N GLU A 136 -13.07 -4.23 12.86
CA GLU A 136 -13.95 -5.39 12.63
C GLU A 136 -14.89 -5.21 11.43
N LYS A 137 -15.29 -3.97 11.13
CA LYS A 137 -16.09 -3.63 9.94
C LYS A 137 -15.31 -3.89 8.65
N SER A 138 -14.02 -3.53 8.59
CA SER A 138 -13.14 -3.79 7.44
C SER A 138 -12.83 -5.29 7.28
N LYS A 139 -12.63 -6.01 8.40
CA LYS A 139 -12.59 -7.48 8.38
C LYS A 139 -13.92 -8.09 7.93
N GLY A 140 -15.03 -7.41 8.19
CA GLY A 140 -16.37 -7.70 7.66
C GLY A 140 -16.39 -7.62 6.13
N ILE A 141 -15.87 -6.54 5.53
CA ILE A 141 -15.76 -6.40 4.06
C ILE A 141 -15.04 -7.60 3.44
N ILE A 142 -13.91 -8.03 4.00
CA ILE A 142 -13.17 -9.18 3.48
C ILE A 142 -14.05 -10.44 3.45
N ARG A 143 -14.76 -10.72 4.56
CA ARG A 143 -15.66 -11.88 4.68
C ARG A 143 -16.86 -11.79 3.74
N GLU A 144 -17.46 -10.61 3.63
CA GLU A 144 -18.67 -10.37 2.85
C GLU A 144 -18.40 -10.27 1.34
N SER A 145 -17.16 -9.98 0.94
CA SER A 145 -16.72 -9.96 -0.46
C SER A 145 -16.57 -11.35 -1.09
N GLY A 146 -16.89 -12.43 -0.34
CA GLY A 146 -16.81 -13.80 -0.84
C GLY A 146 -15.41 -14.41 -0.79
N HIS A 147 -14.51 -13.87 0.03
CA HIS A 147 -13.17 -14.42 0.21
C HIS A 147 -13.23 -15.80 0.89
N ALA A 148 -12.49 -16.76 0.34
CA ALA A 148 -12.44 -18.15 0.81
C ALA A 148 -11.00 -18.63 1.12
N GLY A 149 -10.02 -17.74 1.09
CA GLY A 149 -8.61 -18.04 1.31
C GLY A 149 -8.13 -17.68 2.72
N GLU A 150 -6.82 -17.63 2.87
CA GLU A 150 -6.15 -17.26 4.12
C GLU A 150 -6.00 -15.74 4.23
N VAL A 151 -6.40 -15.17 5.37
CA VAL A 151 -6.07 -13.79 5.77
C VAL A 151 -5.00 -13.85 6.85
N VAL A 152 -3.88 -13.17 6.64
CA VAL A 152 -2.78 -13.09 7.60
C VAL A 152 -2.63 -11.65 8.08
N GLU A 153 -2.67 -11.46 9.39
CA GLU A 153 -2.41 -10.17 10.04
C GLU A 153 -0.92 -10.06 10.39
N LEU A 154 -0.27 -9.00 9.90
CA LEU A 154 1.14 -8.70 10.16
C LEU A 154 1.25 -7.68 11.30
N GLY A 155 1.96 -8.06 12.37
CA GLY A 155 2.16 -7.23 13.55
C GLY A 155 3.37 -6.27 13.45
N PRO A 156 3.47 -5.25 14.33
CA PRO A 156 4.54 -4.26 14.29
C PRO A 156 5.85 -4.70 14.98
N GLU A 157 5.94 -5.93 15.48
CA GLU A 157 7.03 -6.36 16.37
C GLU A 157 8.38 -6.47 15.65
N ALA A 158 8.36 -6.83 14.37
CA ALA A 158 9.55 -6.98 13.52
C ALA A 158 9.17 -6.93 12.02
N PRO A 159 10.13 -6.70 11.11
CA PRO A 159 9.92 -6.92 9.68
C PRO A 159 9.50 -8.38 9.39
N HIS A 160 8.44 -8.55 8.62
CA HIS A 160 7.96 -9.85 8.14
C HIS A 160 8.60 -10.15 6.79
N ILE A 161 9.59 -11.04 6.75
CA ILE A 161 10.22 -11.47 5.50
C ILE A 161 9.21 -12.30 4.71
N LEU A 162 8.76 -11.77 3.56
CA LEU A 162 7.76 -12.43 2.71
C LEU A 162 8.42 -13.43 1.75
N PHE A 163 9.57 -13.03 1.19
CA PHE A 163 10.43 -13.84 0.33
C PHE A 163 11.79 -13.15 0.20
N PRO A 164 12.84 -13.82 -0.32
CA PRO A 164 14.17 -13.22 -0.42
C PRO A 164 14.16 -11.86 -1.13
N GLY A 165 14.65 -10.84 -0.43
CA GLY A 165 14.70 -9.47 -0.92
C GLY A 165 13.43 -8.65 -0.68
N CYS A 166 12.41 -9.17 0.03
CA CYS A 166 11.18 -8.46 0.33
C CYS A 166 10.72 -8.70 1.77
N ALA A 167 10.46 -7.62 2.50
CA ALA A 167 9.81 -7.65 3.79
C ALA A 167 8.64 -6.67 3.86
N SER A 168 7.64 -7.01 4.65
CA SER A 168 6.58 -6.10 5.07
C SER A 168 6.88 -5.59 6.48
N VAL A 169 6.57 -4.32 6.73
CA VAL A 169 6.69 -3.69 8.05
C VAL A 169 5.36 -3.04 8.36
N THR A 170 4.82 -3.34 9.54
CA THR A 170 3.59 -2.72 10.05
C THR A 170 3.92 -1.60 11.03
N PHE A 171 3.27 -0.46 10.84
CA PHE A 171 3.34 0.72 11.69
C PHE A 171 2.01 0.88 12.43
N ASP A 172 2.05 0.69 13.75
CA ASP A 172 0.85 0.76 14.60
C ASP A 172 0.49 2.20 14.98
N ILE A 173 -0.03 2.94 14.01
CA ILE A 173 -0.37 4.36 14.12
C ILE A 173 -1.87 4.61 13.97
N PRO A 174 -2.46 5.60 14.67
CA PRO A 174 -3.79 6.08 14.35
C PRO A 174 -3.77 6.79 13.00
N ILE A 175 -4.79 6.54 12.20
CA ILE A 175 -5.00 7.16 10.89
C ILE A 175 -6.37 7.85 10.92
N PHE A 176 -6.54 8.90 10.09
CA PHE A 176 -7.82 9.60 10.00
C PHE A 176 -8.98 8.66 9.60
N LEU A 177 -10.20 9.12 9.85
CA LEU A 177 -11.44 8.35 9.68
C LEU A 177 -11.55 7.10 10.56
N LYS A 178 -10.97 7.18 11.77
CA LYS A 178 -10.90 6.12 12.81
C LYS A 178 -10.33 4.79 12.33
N THR A 179 -9.34 4.85 11.45
CA THR A 179 -8.58 3.68 11.02
C THR A 179 -7.27 3.57 11.80
N ARG A 180 -6.65 2.40 11.80
CA ARG A 180 -5.38 2.17 12.50
C ARG A 180 -4.52 1.15 11.76
N GLY A 181 -3.22 1.39 11.78
CA GLY A 181 -2.24 0.49 11.20
C GLY A 181 -2.06 0.73 9.71
N GLU A 182 -0.80 0.84 9.28
CA GLU A 182 -0.41 0.80 7.88
C GLU A 182 0.82 -0.10 7.74
N GLN A 183 0.91 -0.83 6.62
CA GLN A 183 2.10 -1.60 6.29
C GLN A 183 2.72 -1.17 4.96
N ALA A 184 4.05 -1.16 4.93
CA ALA A 184 4.85 -0.86 3.73
C ALA A 184 5.76 -2.03 3.38
N LEU A 185 6.02 -2.20 2.09
CA LEU A 185 6.97 -3.18 1.57
C LEU A 185 8.35 -2.53 1.44
N TYR A 186 9.37 -3.29 1.81
CA TYR A 186 10.77 -2.94 1.61
C TYR A 186 11.44 -4.00 0.75
N PHE A 187 12.10 -3.56 -0.31
CA PHE A 187 12.83 -4.43 -1.22
C PHE A 187 14.32 -4.11 -1.20
N HIS A 188 15.17 -5.12 -1.04
CA HIS A 188 16.60 -4.98 -1.25
C HIS A 188 16.96 -5.56 -2.61
N VAL A 189 17.20 -4.68 -3.59
CA VAL A 189 17.46 -5.05 -4.98
C VAL A 189 18.97 -5.01 -5.26
N GLU A 190 19.51 -6.09 -5.80
CA GLU A 190 20.94 -6.24 -6.10
C GLU A 190 21.43 -5.13 -7.04
N GLY A 191 22.52 -4.45 -6.65
CA GLY A 191 23.11 -3.35 -7.42
C GLY A 191 22.26 -2.07 -7.49
N GLN A 192 21.02 -2.11 -6.99
CA GLN A 192 20.19 -0.94 -6.82
C GLN A 192 20.23 -0.52 -5.37
N GLY A 193 19.70 -1.26 -4.41
CA GLY A 193 19.70 -0.90 -2.99
C GLY A 193 18.32 -1.12 -2.37
N MET A 194 17.96 -0.33 -1.37
CA MET A 194 16.67 -0.45 -0.71
C MET A 194 15.59 0.33 -1.48
N ILE A 195 14.40 -0.25 -1.65
CA ILE A 195 13.26 0.39 -2.30
C ILE A 195 12.04 0.22 -1.38
N THR A 196 11.51 1.34 -0.91
CA THR A 196 10.28 1.39 -0.12
C THR A 196 9.08 1.55 -1.05
N VAL A 197 8.06 0.73 -0.82
CA VAL A 197 6.81 0.71 -1.58
C VAL A 197 5.66 0.83 -0.58
N THR A 198 4.85 1.86 -0.74
CA THR A 198 3.77 2.23 0.21
C THR A 198 2.46 2.51 -0.55
N GLY A 199 1.34 2.45 0.17
CA GLY A 199 0.03 2.86 -0.32
C GLY A 199 -0.14 4.36 -0.19
N CYS A 200 -0.54 4.83 1.00
CA CYS A 200 -0.79 6.25 1.29
C CYS A 200 0.38 6.93 2.03
N CYS A 201 1.11 6.20 2.87
CA CYS A 201 2.23 6.66 3.70
C CYS A 201 1.82 7.53 4.90
N HIS A 202 0.81 7.10 5.67
CA HIS A 202 0.42 7.72 6.94
C HIS A 202 1.55 7.79 7.99
N PRO A 203 2.52 6.86 8.07
CA PRO A 203 3.70 7.03 8.93
C PRO A 203 4.60 8.21 8.51
N GLY A 204 4.36 8.78 7.33
CA GLY A 204 5.19 9.80 6.71
C GLY A 204 6.44 9.22 6.05
N VAL A 205 6.82 9.78 4.90
CA VAL A 205 7.94 9.26 4.10
C VAL A 205 9.26 9.23 4.89
N LEU A 206 9.49 10.22 5.76
CA LEU A 206 10.64 10.23 6.65
C LEU A 206 10.60 9.07 7.64
N GLY A 207 9.43 8.75 8.23
CA GLY A 207 9.28 7.62 9.14
C GLY A 207 9.56 6.28 8.46
N LEU A 208 9.14 6.11 7.20
CA LEU A 208 9.46 4.91 6.43
C LEU A 208 10.97 4.76 6.15
N LEU A 209 11.64 5.86 5.83
CA LEU A 209 13.08 5.88 5.55
C LEU A 209 13.92 5.68 6.81
N GLU A 210 13.58 6.37 7.89
CA GLU A 210 14.21 6.23 9.20
C GLU A 210 14.05 4.79 9.72
N TYR A 211 12.89 4.15 9.52
CA TYR A 211 12.71 2.75 9.86
C TYR A 211 13.69 1.84 9.10
N ALA A 212 13.77 1.98 7.79
CA ALA A 212 14.68 1.18 6.97
C ALA A 212 16.14 1.39 7.35
N GLU A 213 16.54 2.65 7.54
CA GLU A 213 17.90 2.98 7.96
C GLU A 213 18.26 2.33 9.30
N GLN A 214 17.35 2.34 10.26
CA GLN A 214 17.60 1.86 11.62
C GLN A 214 17.50 0.33 11.75
N ASN A 215 16.62 -0.31 10.97
CA ASN A 215 16.22 -1.70 11.21
C ASN A 215 16.60 -2.67 10.10
N LEU A 216 16.89 -2.21 8.88
CA LEU A 216 17.16 -3.09 7.74
C LEU A 216 18.62 -2.98 7.27
N ASP A 217 19.22 -4.13 6.97
CA ASP A 217 20.55 -4.17 6.35
C ASP A 217 20.48 -3.73 4.88
N GLY A 218 21.56 -3.11 4.38
CA GLY A 218 21.67 -2.72 2.97
C GLY A 218 21.21 -1.30 2.64
N PHE A 219 20.86 -0.46 3.62
CA PHE A 219 20.48 0.95 3.42
C PHE A 219 21.62 1.88 2.94
N ALA A 220 22.82 1.35 2.64
CA ALA A 220 24.06 2.13 2.73
C ALA A 220 24.20 3.29 1.73
N GLU A 221 23.63 3.26 0.52
CA GLU A 221 23.81 4.39 -0.44
C GLU A 221 22.66 4.64 -1.44
N PHE A 222 21.77 3.67 -1.71
CA PHE A 222 20.68 3.85 -2.66
C PHE A 222 19.33 3.56 -2.03
N HIS A 223 18.43 4.52 -2.21
CA HIS A 223 17.07 4.41 -1.76
C HIS A 223 16.09 4.94 -2.81
N GLY A 224 15.14 4.09 -3.21
CA GLY A 224 13.98 4.45 -4.03
C GLY A 224 12.70 4.47 -3.20
N VAL A 225 11.76 5.34 -3.54
CA VAL A 225 10.42 5.32 -2.94
C VAL A 225 9.36 5.30 -4.04
N TYR A 226 8.37 4.43 -3.89
CA TYR A 226 7.18 4.34 -4.72
C TYR A 226 5.91 4.40 -3.86
N GLY A 227 4.89 5.11 -4.34
CA GLY A 227 3.57 5.16 -3.71
C GLY A 227 3.11 6.56 -3.32
N GLY A 228 2.01 6.64 -2.58
CA GLY A 228 1.61 7.83 -1.82
C GLY A 228 2.69 8.21 -0.82
N LEU A 229 2.95 9.51 -0.69
CA LEU A 229 4.00 10.01 0.23
C LEU A 229 3.44 10.81 1.40
N HIS A 230 2.15 11.13 1.36
CA HIS A 230 1.47 11.95 2.37
C HIS A 230 2.19 13.27 2.70
N ILE A 231 2.89 13.87 1.71
CA ILE A 231 3.65 15.14 1.88
C ILE A 231 2.69 16.33 1.95
N SER A 232 1.77 16.40 0.99
CA SER A 232 0.76 17.45 0.89
C SER A 232 -0.61 16.78 0.85
N PRO A 233 -1.04 16.13 1.95
CA PRO A 233 -2.37 15.55 2.01
C PRO A 233 -3.37 16.67 1.75
N PHE A 234 -4.26 16.44 0.78
CA PHE A 234 -5.26 17.42 0.34
C PHE A 234 -4.68 18.72 -0.25
N GLU A 235 -3.51 18.67 -0.90
CA GLU A 235 -2.93 19.80 -1.65
C GLU A 235 -2.60 21.04 -0.81
N GLU A 236 -2.49 20.88 0.52
CA GLU A 236 -2.04 21.96 1.40
C GLU A 236 -0.51 22.06 1.39
N TRP A 237 0.02 23.26 1.13
CA TRP A 237 1.46 23.52 1.10
C TRP A 237 1.85 24.65 2.03
N GLY A 238 2.96 24.47 2.76
CA GLY A 238 3.49 25.47 3.66
C GLY A 238 4.87 25.11 4.23
N PRO A 239 5.34 25.86 5.24
CA PRO A 239 6.69 25.70 5.80
C PRO A 239 7.01 24.30 6.33
N ALA A 240 5.99 23.57 6.83
CA ALA A 240 6.19 22.20 7.31
C ALA A 240 6.55 21.22 6.17
N GLN A 241 5.96 21.40 4.99
CA GLN A 241 6.29 20.62 3.80
C GLN A 241 7.68 20.95 3.29
N GLU A 242 8.08 22.23 3.32
CA GLU A 242 9.44 22.64 2.96
C GLU A 242 10.48 22.01 3.91
N GLU A 243 10.24 22.05 5.21
CA GLU A 243 11.12 21.39 6.20
C GLU A 243 11.19 19.87 5.99
N LEU A 244 10.06 19.23 5.65
CA LEU A 244 10.03 17.82 5.28
C LEU A 244 10.91 17.54 4.06
N LEU A 245 10.81 18.37 3.01
CA LEU A 245 11.64 18.22 1.82
C LEU A 245 13.13 18.40 2.12
N ASP A 246 13.49 19.36 2.96
CA ASP A 246 14.88 19.58 3.39
C ASP A 246 15.44 18.36 4.13
N ARG A 247 14.63 17.76 5.03
CA ARG A 247 15.01 16.51 5.71
C ARG A 247 15.13 15.33 4.75
N LEU A 248 14.27 15.25 3.73
CA LEU A 248 14.35 14.18 2.72
C LEU A 248 15.66 14.22 1.93
N GLN A 249 16.27 15.38 1.73
CA GLN A 249 17.56 15.49 1.03
C GLN A 249 18.67 14.70 1.74
N ALA A 250 18.61 14.53 3.06
CA ALA A 250 19.59 13.77 3.82
C ALA A 250 19.64 12.28 3.40
N PHE A 251 18.51 11.74 2.94
CA PHE A 251 18.39 10.35 2.47
C PHE A 251 18.90 10.14 1.04
N ARG A 252 19.23 11.22 0.31
CA ARG A 252 19.82 11.17 -1.05
C ARG A 252 19.06 10.25 -2.01
N LEU A 253 17.73 10.26 -1.95
CA LEU A 253 16.87 9.40 -2.77
C LEU A 253 17.20 9.54 -4.26
N GLN A 254 17.49 8.42 -4.93
CA GLN A 254 17.83 8.41 -6.36
C GLN A 254 16.59 8.30 -7.25
N ARG A 255 15.49 7.75 -6.72
CA ARG A 255 14.24 7.52 -7.43
C ARG A 255 13.07 7.85 -6.51
N LEU A 256 12.19 8.71 -6.97
CA LEU A 256 10.87 8.98 -6.40
C LEU A 256 9.84 8.72 -7.50
N ALA A 257 8.94 7.76 -7.26
CA ALA A 257 7.83 7.42 -8.14
C ALA A 257 6.53 7.61 -7.34
N CYS A 258 6.18 8.88 -7.16
CA CYS A 258 5.03 9.28 -6.37
C CYS A 258 3.74 9.08 -7.18
N ASN A 259 2.71 8.60 -6.51
CA ASN A 259 1.33 8.49 -7.00
C ASN A 259 0.40 8.69 -5.80
N HIS A 260 -0.92 8.59 -6.01
CA HIS A 260 -1.95 8.79 -4.99
C HIS A 260 -1.99 10.23 -4.42
#